data_AF-M9RC13-F1
#
_entry.id   AF-M9RC13-F1
#
_cell.length_a   1.000
_cell.length_b   1.000
_cell.length_c   1.000
_cell.angle_alpha   90.00
_cell.angle_beta   90.00
_cell.angle_gamma   90.00
#
_symmetry.space_group_name_H-M   'P 1'
#
loop_
_entity.id
_entity.type
_entity.pdbx_description
1 polymer ?
#
loop_
_entity_poly.entity_id
_entity_poly.type
_entity_poly.pdbx_seq_one_letter_code
_entity_poly.pdbx_strand_id
1 'polypeptide(L)'
;MTLRRTFHGFILAGLMATSSPVFAADLEDARDLMEAGEFVAARAQFEVLARSGNADAEEWIGVMYALGLGVARDDERAFEWYLRASMKGHPGAQSGIGWYYELGRGMPAPDLVRAYLWYALSAIGGDIDAPDSLEALTPRMSAEQRARAQVLVDDYKVWMYPFR
;
A
#
# COMPACT_ATOMS: atom_id res chain seq x y z
N MET A 1 -52.08 -61.90 -18.92
CA MET A 1 -52.06 -60.76 -19.86
C MET A 1 -51.55 -59.56 -19.10
N THR A 2 -50.41 -59.02 -19.53
CA THR A 2 -49.39 -58.33 -18.72
C THR A 2 -49.76 -56.85 -18.46
N LEU A 3 -49.62 -56.41 -17.21
CA LEU A 3 -49.91 -55.05 -16.75
C LEU A 3 -48.77 -54.10 -17.17
N ARG A 4 -49.11 -53.05 -17.92
CA ARG A 4 -48.18 -51.97 -18.35
C ARG A 4 -47.72 -51.16 -17.13
N ARG A 5 -46.42 -51.18 -16.81
CA ARG A 5 -45.80 -50.24 -15.87
C ARG A 5 -45.33 -49.00 -16.63
N THR A 6 -45.96 -47.86 -16.37
CA THR A 6 -45.55 -46.54 -16.87
C THR A 6 -44.41 -46.00 -16.00
N PHE A 7 -43.22 -45.88 -16.58
CA PHE A 7 -42.09 -45.16 -15.99
C PHE A 7 -42.45 -43.67 -15.85
N HIS A 8 -42.43 -43.16 -14.61
CA HIS A 8 -42.43 -41.72 -14.36
C HIS A 8 -40.97 -41.31 -14.13
N GLY A 9 -40.37 -40.69 -15.15
CA GLY A 9 -39.07 -40.06 -15.04
C GLY A 9 -39.21 -38.75 -14.28
N PHE A 10 -38.62 -38.67 -13.09
CA PHE A 10 -38.38 -37.40 -12.42
C PHE A 10 -37.07 -36.82 -12.99
N ILE A 11 -37.19 -35.80 -13.83
CA ILE A 11 -36.05 -34.97 -14.23
C ILE A 11 -35.74 -34.05 -13.05
N LEU A 12 -34.66 -34.33 -12.31
CA LEU A 12 -34.05 -33.33 -11.43
C LEU A 12 -33.43 -32.26 -12.33
N ALA A 13 -34.13 -31.13 -12.49
CA ALA A 13 -33.54 -29.92 -13.03
C ALA A 13 -32.50 -29.40 -12.04
N GLY A 14 -31.23 -29.71 -12.28
CA GLY A 14 -30.11 -29.16 -11.53
C GLY A 14 -30.02 -27.67 -11.75
N LEU A 15 -30.28 -26.88 -10.71
CA LEU A 15 -30.00 -25.45 -10.68
C LEU A 15 -28.46 -25.30 -10.67
N MET A 16 -27.84 -25.15 -11.84
CA MET A 16 -26.46 -24.69 -11.90
C MET A 16 -26.48 -23.24 -11.44
N ALA A 17 -26.11 -23.02 -10.17
CA ALA A 17 -25.71 -21.70 -9.73
C ALA A 17 -24.49 -21.34 -10.58
N THR A 18 -24.65 -20.40 -11.53
CA THR A 18 -23.49 -19.74 -12.13
C THR A 18 -22.89 -18.91 -11.02
N SER A 19 -22.02 -19.52 -10.20
CA SER A 19 -21.10 -18.75 -9.40
C SER A 19 -20.32 -17.92 -10.40
N SER A 20 -20.65 -16.64 -10.51
CA SER A 20 -19.71 -15.65 -11.01
C SER A 20 -18.37 -16.00 -10.38
N PRO A 21 -17.27 -16.12 -11.16
CA PRO A 21 -15.99 -16.41 -10.55
C PRO A 21 -15.81 -15.33 -9.49
N VAL A 22 -15.68 -15.75 -8.23
CA VAL A 22 -15.13 -14.87 -7.22
C VAL A 22 -13.68 -14.72 -7.68
N PHE A 23 -13.42 -13.79 -8.60
CA PHE A 23 -12.07 -13.42 -8.95
C PHE A 23 -11.45 -12.97 -7.64
N ALA A 24 -10.50 -13.76 -7.14
CA ALA A 24 -9.70 -13.34 -6.01
C ALA A 24 -9.10 -11.98 -6.37
N ALA A 25 -9.12 -11.03 -5.44
CA ALA A 25 -8.58 -9.71 -5.72
C ALA A 25 -7.14 -9.85 -6.21
N ASP A 26 -6.81 -9.12 -7.26
CA ASP A 26 -5.52 -9.16 -7.92
C ASP A 26 -4.90 -7.76 -7.91
N LEU A 27 -3.59 -7.69 -7.65
CA LEU A 27 -2.89 -6.41 -7.49
C LEU A 27 -2.72 -5.69 -8.83
N GLU A 28 -2.50 -6.42 -9.91
CA GLU A 28 -2.35 -5.85 -11.25
C GLU A 28 -3.70 -5.33 -11.73
N ASP A 29 -4.77 -6.12 -11.60
CA ASP A 29 -6.13 -5.66 -11.91
C ASP A 29 -6.52 -4.40 -11.11
N ALA A 30 -6.15 -4.34 -9.83
CA ALA A 30 -6.41 -3.17 -8.99
C ALA A 30 -5.64 -1.92 -9.45
N ARG A 31 -4.42 -2.08 -9.95
CA ARG A 31 -3.60 -1.00 -10.53
C ARG A 31 -4.14 -0.54 -11.87
N ASP A 32 -4.56 -1.46 -12.73
CA ASP A 32 -5.22 -1.14 -14.01
C ASP A 32 -6.50 -0.32 -13.78
N LEU A 33 -7.28 -0.66 -12.74
CA LEU A 33 -8.44 0.12 -12.33
C LEU A 33 -8.06 1.53 -11.83
N MET A 34 -6.92 1.68 -11.12
CA MET A 34 -6.41 3.00 -10.73
C MET A 34 -6.05 3.84 -11.95
N GLU A 35 -5.37 3.26 -12.93
CA GLU A 35 -4.98 3.92 -14.19
C GLU A 35 -6.20 4.31 -15.02
N ALA A 36 -7.23 3.47 -15.04
CA ALA A 36 -8.51 3.76 -15.69
C ALA A 36 -9.37 4.81 -14.97
N GLY A 37 -8.97 5.23 -13.75
CA GLY A 37 -9.75 6.17 -12.93
C GLY A 37 -10.95 5.53 -12.23
N GLU A 38 -11.04 4.20 -12.23
CA GLU A 38 -12.09 3.41 -11.57
C GLU A 38 -11.82 3.22 -10.07
N PHE A 39 -11.59 4.33 -9.36
CA PHE A 39 -11.05 4.34 -8.01
C PHE A 39 -11.88 3.56 -7.00
N VAL A 40 -13.22 3.56 -7.10
CA VAL A 40 -14.06 2.80 -6.16
C VAL A 40 -13.85 1.30 -6.32
N ALA A 41 -13.72 0.82 -7.56
CA ALA A 41 -13.45 -0.59 -7.86
C ALA A 41 -12.02 -0.98 -7.44
N ALA A 42 -11.03 -0.15 -7.77
CA ALA A 42 -9.65 -0.33 -7.33
C ALA A 42 -9.55 -0.44 -5.80
N ARG A 43 -10.20 0.48 -5.07
CA ARG A 43 -10.23 0.46 -3.61
C ARG A 43 -10.80 -0.84 -3.06
N ALA A 44 -11.89 -1.35 -3.64
CA ALA A 44 -12.49 -2.60 -3.19
C ALA A 44 -11.51 -3.78 -3.30
N GLN A 45 -10.72 -3.82 -4.37
CA GLN A 45 -9.66 -4.83 -4.55
C GLN A 45 -8.52 -4.63 -3.55
N PHE A 46 -7.98 -3.41 -3.43
CA PHE A 46 -6.92 -3.12 -2.47
C PHE A 46 -7.32 -3.44 -1.03
N GLU A 47 -8.56 -3.18 -0.63
CA GLU A 47 -9.02 -3.53 0.73
C GLU A 47 -9.01 -5.04 0.98
N VAL A 48 -9.28 -5.88 -0.03
CA VAL A 48 -9.15 -7.35 0.08
C VAL A 48 -7.68 -7.75 0.23
N LEU A 49 -6.80 -7.19 -0.62
CA LEU A 49 -5.38 -7.48 -0.60
C LEU A 49 -4.71 -7.01 0.70
N ALA A 50 -5.04 -5.81 1.17
CA ALA A 50 -4.54 -5.23 2.40
C ALA A 50 -4.99 -6.01 3.65
N ARG A 51 -6.22 -6.56 3.67
CA ARG A 51 -6.65 -7.48 4.73
C ARG A 51 -5.79 -8.74 4.82
N SER A 52 -5.17 -9.13 3.71
CA SER A 52 -4.23 -10.25 3.63
C SER A 52 -2.79 -9.84 3.96
N GLY A 53 -2.57 -8.56 4.32
CA GLY A 53 -1.28 -8.01 4.68
C GLY A 53 -0.41 -7.59 3.50
N ASN A 54 -0.94 -7.51 2.27
CA ASN A 54 -0.20 -7.05 1.10
C ASN A 54 0.19 -5.56 1.25
N ALA A 55 1.50 -5.28 1.26
CA ALA A 55 2.02 -3.94 1.52
C ALA A 55 1.85 -2.98 0.34
N ASP A 56 1.89 -3.48 -0.91
CA ASP A 56 1.60 -2.66 -2.10
C ASP A 56 0.17 -2.13 -2.04
N ALA A 57 -0.81 -2.97 -1.68
CA ALA A 57 -2.20 -2.56 -1.56
C ALA A 57 -2.39 -1.52 -0.43
N GLU A 58 -1.68 -1.68 0.69
CA GLU A 58 -1.68 -0.68 1.77
C GLU A 58 -1.10 0.67 1.31
N GLU A 59 -0.01 0.64 0.54
CA GLU A 59 0.59 1.84 -0.06
C GLU A 59 -0.40 2.54 -1.00
N TRP A 60 -1.06 1.78 -1.89
CA TRP A 60 -2.06 2.34 -2.80
C TRP A 60 -3.26 2.95 -2.08
N ILE A 61 -3.76 2.34 -1.00
CA ILE A 61 -4.81 2.95 -0.18
C ILE A 61 -4.31 4.27 0.44
N GLY A 62 -3.03 4.33 0.86
CA GLY A 62 -2.38 5.56 1.29
C GLY A 62 -2.41 6.65 0.21
N VAL A 63 -2.03 6.31 -1.03
CA VAL A 63 -2.09 7.21 -2.20
C VAL A 63 -3.52 7.73 -2.42
N MET A 64 -4.53 6.85 -2.34
CA MET A 64 -5.92 7.24 -2.53
C MET A 64 -6.36 8.30 -1.52
N TYR A 65 -6.03 8.15 -0.24
CA TYR A 65 -6.32 9.17 0.76
C TYR A 65 -5.48 10.44 0.57
N ALA A 66 -4.20 10.33 0.19
CA ALA A 66 -3.32 11.48 -0.01
C ALA A 66 -3.79 12.39 -1.16
N LEU A 67 -4.37 11.79 -2.20
CA LEU A 67 -4.79 12.46 -3.43
C LEU A 67 -6.31 12.66 -3.54
N GLY A 68 -7.10 12.01 -2.68
CA GLY A 68 -8.56 12.05 -2.73
C GLY A 68 -9.15 11.24 -3.90
N LEU A 69 -8.54 10.10 -4.23
CA LEU A 69 -8.94 9.26 -5.36
C LEU A 69 -10.04 8.28 -4.93
N GLY A 70 -11.28 8.54 -5.36
CA GLY A 70 -12.45 7.75 -4.96
C GLY A 70 -12.83 7.88 -3.47
N VAL A 71 -12.15 8.75 -2.73
CA VAL A 71 -12.29 8.97 -1.29
C VAL A 71 -12.05 10.46 -0.99
N ALA A 72 -12.58 10.97 0.12
CA ALA A 72 -12.19 12.31 0.56
C ALA A 72 -10.70 12.32 0.93
N ARG A 73 -9.99 13.36 0.51
CA ARG A 73 -8.58 13.54 0.88
C ARG A 73 -8.46 13.63 2.40
N ASP A 74 -7.55 12.84 2.96
CA ASP A 74 -7.32 12.73 4.40
C ASP A 74 -5.84 12.40 4.65
N ASP A 75 -5.07 13.42 5.03
CA ASP A 75 -3.62 13.30 5.19
C ASP A 75 -3.24 12.42 6.40
N GLU A 76 -4.06 12.40 7.46
CA GLU A 76 -3.81 11.56 8.63
C GLU A 76 -4.02 10.09 8.28
N ARG A 77 -5.12 9.75 7.60
CA ARG A 77 -5.35 8.36 7.14
C ARG A 77 -4.32 7.91 6.13
N ALA A 78 -3.92 8.78 5.19
CA ALA A 78 -2.88 8.46 4.24
C ALA A 78 -1.58 8.09 4.96
N PHE A 79 -1.17 8.89 5.95
CA PHE A 79 0.00 8.62 6.78
C PHE A 79 -0.11 7.28 7.51
N GLU A 80 -1.27 6.95 8.09
CA GLU A 80 -1.49 5.66 8.76
C GLU A 80 -1.33 4.47 7.81
N TRP A 81 -1.86 4.55 6.58
CA TRP A 81 -1.74 3.48 5.59
C TRP A 81 -0.31 3.32 5.09
N TYR A 82 0.37 4.43 4.77
CA TYR A 82 1.78 4.39 4.44
C TYR A 82 2.62 3.80 5.57
N LEU A 83 2.31 4.12 6.83
CA LEU A 83 3.05 3.58 7.97
C LEU A 83 2.91 2.07 8.10
N ARG A 84 1.72 1.51 7.81
CA ARG A 84 1.50 0.06 7.80
C ARG A 84 2.36 -0.64 6.75
N ALA A 85 2.36 -0.12 5.53
CA ALA A 85 3.18 -0.66 4.44
C ALA A 85 4.68 -0.47 4.73
N SER A 86 5.08 0.69 5.26
CA SER A 86 6.48 1.03 5.53
C SER A 86 7.10 0.13 6.60
N MET A 87 6.33 -0.22 7.64
CA MET A 87 6.71 -1.18 8.69
C MET A 87 6.96 -2.60 8.17
N LYS A 88 6.46 -2.94 6.97
CA LYS A 88 6.72 -4.22 6.30
C LYS A 88 7.92 -4.15 5.36
N GLY A 89 8.65 -3.04 5.35
CA GLY A 89 9.80 -2.82 4.49
C GLY A 89 9.45 -2.34 3.08
N HIS A 90 8.20 -1.93 2.81
CA HIS A 90 7.80 -1.46 1.48
C HIS A 90 8.46 -0.11 1.15
N PRO A 91 9.35 -0.04 0.14
CA PRO A 91 10.16 1.16 -0.11
C PRO A 91 9.32 2.38 -0.52
N GLY A 92 8.38 2.24 -1.47
CA GLY A 92 7.55 3.37 -1.91
C GLY A 92 6.76 4.03 -0.75
N ALA A 93 6.15 3.25 0.12
CA ALA A 93 5.51 3.74 1.34
C ALA A 93 6.47 4.42 2.33
N GLN A 94 7.72 3.94 2.45
CA GLN A 94 8.75 4.63 3.24
C GLN A 94 9.08 6.00 2.64
N SER A 95 9.23 6.11 1.32
CA SER A 95 9.36 7.41 0.63
C SER A 95 8.14 8.30 0.87
N GLY A 96 6.93 7.73 0.85
CA GLY A 96 5.68 8.43 1.20
C GLY A 96 5.72 9.02 2.60
N ILE A 97 6.13 8.25 3.62
CA ILE A 97 6.30 8.76 4.99
C ILE A 97 7.40 9.82 5.06
N GLY A 98 8.52 9.62 4.35
CA GLY A 98 9.60 10.61 4.25
C GLY A 98 9.10 11.96 3.77
N TRP A 99 8.25 11.95 2.74
CA TRP A 99 7.65 13.14 2.16
C TRP A 99 6.68 13.86 3.10
N TYR A 100 5.87 13.10 3.85
CA TYR A 100 4.99 13.68 4.86
C TYR A 100 5.78 14.42 5.95
N TYR A 101 6.87 13.84 6.44
CA TYR A 101 7.75 14.50 7.40
C TYR A 101 8.50 15.69 6.80
N GLU A 102 8.95 15.59 5.55
CA GLU A 102 9.67 16.68 4.88
C GLU A 102 8.80 17.92 4.72
N LEU A 103 7.52 17.74 4.36
CA LEU A 103 6.57 18.84 4.18
C LEU A 103 5.83 19.22 5.46
N GLY A 104 5.89 18.39 6.51
CA GLY A 104 5.08 18.56 7.71
C GLY A 104 3.58 18.38 7.45
N ARG A 105 3.21 17.54 6.48
CA ARG A 105 1.83 17.37 6.04
C ARG A 105 1.04 16.54 7.07
N GLY A 106 -0.08 17.08 7.56
CA GLY A 106 -0.81 16.48 8.68
C GLY A 106 -0.05 16.53 10.02
N MET A 107 1.02 17.32 10.11
CA MET A 107 1.86 17.46 11.31
C MET A 107 1.96 18.93 11.74
N PRO A 108 2.32 19.24 13.00
CA PRO A 108 2.49 20.63 13.44
C PRO A 108 3.61 21.39 12.70
N ALA A 109 4.64 20.69 12.24
CA ALA A 109 5.78 21.24 11.50
C ALA A 109 6.54 20.13 10.74
N PRO A 110 7.36 20.49 9.74
CA PRO A 110 8.32 19.57 9.13
C PRO A 110 9.33 18.97 10.13
N ASP A 111 9.74 17.73 9.88
CA ASP A 111 10.80 17.02 10.62
C ASP A 111 11.79 16.39 9.63
N LEU A 112 12.84 17.14 9.28
CA LEU A 112 13.84 16.68 8.30
C LEU A 112 14.68 15.50 8.80
N VAL A 113 14.76 15.28 10.12
CA VAL A 113 15.49 14.14 10.69
C VAL A 113 14.72 12.85 10.42
N ARG A 114 13.40 12.86 10.66
CA ARG A 114 12.54 11.72 10.32
C ARG A 114 12.37 11.56 8.81
N ALA A 115 12.27 12.65 8.06
CA ALA A 115 12.24 12.57 6.59
C ALA A 115 13.47 11.81 6.04
N TYR A 116 14.67 12.20 6.48
CA TYR A 116 15.91 11.53 6.08
C TYR A 116 15.92 10.06 6.48
N LEU A 117 15.51 9.72 7.71
CA LEU A 117 15.39 8.34 8.17
C LEU A 117 14.58 7.49 7.18
N TRP A 118 13.39 7.97 6.82
CA TRP A 118 12.47 7.22 5.98
C TRP A 118 12.94 7.10 4.54
N TYR A 119 13.51 8.16 3.96
CA TYR A 119 14.11 8.08 2.62
C TYR A 119 15.33 7.16 2.60
N ALA A 120 16.17 7.17 3.64
CA ALA A 120 17.32 6.28 3.72
C ALA A 120 16.90 4.80 3.83
N LEU A 121 15.89 4.51 4.64
CA LEU A 121 15.31 3.16 4.72
C LEU A 121 14.71 2.75 3.38
N SER A 122 14.02 3.66 2.68
CA SER A 122 13.47 3.43 1.34
C SER A 122 14.56 3.08 0.32
N ALA A 123 15.64 3.85 0.28
CA ALA A 123 16.79 3.59 -0.59
C ALA A 123 17.44 2.23 -0.28
N ILE A 124 17.62 1.88 1.00
CA ILE A 124 18.10 0.55 1.42
C ILE A 124 17.12 -0.54 0.97
N GLY A 125 15.81 -0.27 1.03
CA GLY A 125 14.73 -1.14 0.57
C GLY A 125 14.68 -1.33 -0.94
N GLY A 126 15.31 -0.45 -1.71
CA GLY A 126 15.46 -0.54 -3.17
C GLY A 126 14.56 0.40 -3.97
N ASP A 127 14.01 1.45 -3.34
CA ASP A 127 13.42 2.56 -4.10
C ASP A 127 14.53 3.32 -4.83
N ILE A 128 14.42 3.41 -6.14
CA ILE A 128 15.41 4.04 -7.02
C ILE A 128 15.35 5.56 -6.99
N ASP A 129 14.23 6.15 -6.55
CA ASP A 129 14.01 7.60 -6.50
C ASP A 129 14.33 8.17 -5.10
N ALA A 130 14.41 7.31 -4.07
CA ALA A 130 14.75 7.72 -2.71
C ALA A 130 16.14 8.39 -2.58
N PRO A 131 17.19 7.98 -3.32
CA PRO A 131 18.47 8.70 -3.33
C PRO A 131 18.35 10.16 -3.75
N ASP A 132 17.55 10.47 -4.77
CA ASP A 132 17.33 11.86 -5.23
C ASP A 132 16.64 12.70 -4.14
N SER A 133 15.70 12.08 -3.41
CA SER A 133 15.04 12.72 -2.26
C SER A 133 16.05 13.02 -1.14
N LEU A 134 16.97 12.10 -0.83
CA LEU A 134 18.05 12.33 0.13
C LEU A 134 19.01 13.44 -0.32
N GLU A 135 19.38 13.45 -1.60
CA GLU A 135 20.25 14.49 -2.18
C GLU A 135 19.60 15.87 -2.06
N ALA A 136 18.31 15.99 -2.39
CA ALA A 136 17.57 17.24 -2.27
C ALA A 136 17.38 17.69 -0.81
N LEU A 137 17.21 16.75 0.13
CA LEU A 137 16.98 17.03 1.54
C LEU A 137 18.26 17.45 2.29
N THR A 138 19.38 16.80 2.00
CA THR A 138 20.64 16.91 2.76
C THR A 138 21.16 18.35 2.91
N PRO A 139 21.13 19.23 1.88
CA PRO A 139 21.53 20.63 1.98
C PRO A 139 20.66 21.47 2.93
N ARG A 140 19.41 21.06 3.17
CA ARG A 140 18.47 21.76 4.06
C ARG A 140 18.65 21.39 5.53
N MET A 141 19.46 20.38 5.83
CA MET A 141 19.69 19.89 7.18
C MET A 141 20.92 20.55 7.82
N SER A 142 20.89 20.77 9.13
CA SER A 142 22.08 21.11 9.91
C SER A 142 22.99 19.89 10.09
N ALA A 143 24.25 20.11 10.48
CA ALA A 143 25.16 19.02 10.82
C ALA A 143 24.63 18.15 11.97
N GLU A 144 23.99 18.78 12.96
CA GLU A 144 23.35 18.08 14.07
C GLU A 144 22.16 17.23 13.61
N GLN A 145 21.31 17.76 12.73
CA GLN A 145 20.18 17.00 12.18
C GLN A 145 20.66 15.78 11.38
N ARG A 146 21.70 15.92 10.55
CA ARG A 146 22.29 14.80 9.82
C ARG A 146 22.85 13.74 10.76
N ALA A 147 23.56 14.15 11.81
CA ALA A 147 24.10 13.22 12.80
C ALA A 147 22.97 12.44 13.51
N ARG A 148 21.90 13.13 13.93
CA ARG A 148 20.73 12.49 14.54
C ARG A 148 20.03 11.54 13.59
N ALA A 149 19.86 11.94 12.33
CA ALA A 149 19.23 11.09 11.31
C ALA A 149 20.04 9.83 11.07
N GLN A 150 21.38 9.94 10.98
CA GLN A 150 22.26 8.78 10.79
C GLN A 150 22.14 7.77 11.93
N VAL A 151 22.07 8.24 13.19
CA VAL A 151 21.82 7.36 14.35
C VAL A 151 20.51 6.59 14.18
N LEU A 152 19.43 7.27 13.81
CA LEU A 152 18.14 6.60 13.59
C LEU A 152 18.20 5.60 12.43
N VAL A 153 18.89 5.93 11.34
CA VAL A 153 19.06 5.01 10.20
C VAL A 153 19.80 3.76 10.64
N ASP A 154 20.88 3.91 11.40
CA ASP A 154 21.68 2.80 11.89
C ASP A 154 20.90 1.90 12.85
N ASP A 155 20.04 2.48 13.70
CA ASP A 155 19.18 1.73 14.61
C ASP A 155 18.07 0.96 13.87
N TYR A 156 17.38 1.61 12.94
CA TYR A 156 16.20 1.04 12.28
C TYR A 156 16.55 0.10 11.11
N LYS A 157 17.66 0.33 10.40
CA LYS A 157 18.05 -0.52 9.27
C LYS A 157 18.26 -1.97 9.70
N VAL A 158 18.80 -2.20 10.90
CA VAL A 158 19.07 -3.55 11.43
C VAL A 158 17.77 -4.32 11.67
N TRP A 159 16.72 -3.61 12.10
CA TRP A 159 15.41 -4.23 12.33
C TRP A 159 14.64 -4.46 11.03
N MET A 160 14.68 -3.51 10.10
CA MET A 160 13.86 -3.56 8.90
C MET A 160 14.52 -4.29 7.74
N TYR A 161 15.85 -4.28 7.68
CA TYR A 161 16.65 -4.92 6.64
C TYR A 161 17.85 -5.69 7.24
N PRO A 162 17.61 -6.71 8.09
CA PRO A 162 18.67 -7.40 8.83
C PRO A 162 19.72 -8.13 7.97
N PHE A 163 19.46 -8.29 6.67
CA PHE A 163 20.32 -9.01 5.73
C PHE A 163 20.80 -8.14 4.56
N ARG A 164 20.64 -6.82 4.63
CA ARG A 164 21.18 -5.87 3.65
C ARG A 164 22.33 -5.06 4.23
#